data_AF-A0A9Q1N0G8-F1
#
_entry.id   AF-A0A9Q1N0G8-F1
#
_cell.length_a   1.000
_cell.length_b   1.000
_cell.length_c   1.000
_cell.angle_alpha   90.00
_cell.angle_beta   90.00
_cell.angle_gamma   90.00
#
_symmetry.space_group_name_H-M   'P 1'
#
loop_
_entity.id
_entity.type
_entity.pdbx_description
1 polymer ?
#
loop_
_entity_poly.entity_id
_entity_poly.type
_entity_poly.pdbx_seq_one_letter_code
_entity_poly.pdbx_strand_id
1 'polypeptide(L)'
;MSILLKGVRQGINCTTQELEIEVETFSTHQDSCLISKLVKNTPKVDFQDLKAVLPSHLKSLPFELIKGTMADDNVDAVNSSNLLDIYPLNHYYFGSKEALHCKEEILPDRIQRLKLNYNTHGIRTCVQAVLVVDLFKHPHLLLLQVRNSMFKLPGGRVRPGESEIECLRRKLSSKLSMSEDDSWEVGECLGMWWRPNFETPIYPFMPPDIKRPKECTKLFLVRLPESCKFIVPKNLKLLAVPLCQVHENFKTYGPIIAGVPQLLSKFSYNTTDSV
;
A
#
# COMPACT_ATOMS: atom_id res chain seq x y z
N MET A 1 -3.97 3.28 -26.39
CA MET A 1 -3.41 2.30 -25.42
C MET A 1 -4.50 2.08 -24.39
N SER A 2 -5.19 0.95 -24.42
CA SER A 2 -6.37 0.72 -23.58
C SER A 2 -5.95 -0.09 -22.36
N ILE A 3 -6.20 0.44 -21.16
CA ILE A 3 -6.04 -0.32 -19.91
C ILE A 3 -7.22 -1.29 -19.85
N LEU A 4 -6.96 -2.59 -19.98
CA LEU A 4 -7.99 -3.61 -19.83
C LEU A 4 -8.15 -3.90 -18.32
N LEU A 5 -9.14 -3.25 -17.71
CA LEU A 5 -9.62 -3.61 -16.37
C LEU A 5 -10.35 -4.96 -16.48
N LYS A 6 -9.66 -6.08 -16.20
CA LYS A 6 -10.33 -7.38 -16.13
C LYS A 6 -11.07 -7.49 -14.80
N GLY A 7 -12.38 -7.69 -14.88
CA GLY A 7 -13.25 -7.87 -13.71
C GLY A 7 -12.89 -9.12 -12.89
N VAL A 8 -12.92 -8.97 -11.56
CA VAL A 8 -12.57 -10.00 -10.57
C VAL A 8 -13.74 -10.95 -10.28
N ARG A 9 -13.39 -12.21 -9.93
CA ARG A 9 -14.29 -13.28 -9.49
C ARG A 9 -15.05 -12.89 -8.22
N GLN A 10 -16.37 -13.05 -8.25
CA GLN A 10 -17.26 -12.81 -7.11
C GLN A 10 -17.09 -13.90 -6.05
N GLY A 11 -16.64 -13.53 -4.85
CA GLY A 11 -16.78 -14.29 -3.62
C GLY A 11 -17.93 -13.73 -2.79
N ILE A 12 -18.83 -14.60 -2.32
CA ILE A 12 -20.07 -14.22 -1.64
C ILE A 12 -19.75 -13.78 -0.20
N ASN A 13 -19.66 -12.47 0.03
CA ASN A 13 -20.07 -11.69 1.22
C ASN A 13 -19.16 -10.47 1.45
N CYS A 14 -19.80 -9.30 1.58
CA CYS A 14 -19.26 -7.93 1.72
C CYS A 14 -18.57 -7.35 0.47
N THR A 15 -19.29 -6.44 -0.21
CA THR A 15 -18.92 -5.76 -1.45
C THR A 15 -17.65 -4.94 -1.30
N THR A 16 -16.50 -5.51 -1.70
CA THR A 16 -15.25 -4.76 -1.92
C THR A 16 -14.59 -5.30 -3.18
N GLN A 17 -14.50 -4.48 -4.23
CA GLN A 17 -13.92 -4.87 -5.51
C GLN A 17 -12.40 -4.71 -5.46
N GLU A 18 -11.67 -5.83 -5.50
CA GLU A 18 -10.26 -5.80 -5.89
C GLU A 18 -10.18 -5.51 -7.39
N LEU A 19 -9.32 -4.59 -7.81
CA LEU A 19 -9.02 -4.39 -9.23
C LEU A 19 -7.63 -4.92 -9.54
N GLU A 20 -7.59 -5.97 -10.35
CA GLU A 20 -6.36 -6.48 -10.94
C GLU A 20 -5.99 -5.65 -12.17
N ILE A 21 -4.84 -4.99 -12.12
CA ILE A 21 -4.35 -4.17 -13.24
C ILE A 21 -3.44 -5.07 -14.08
N GLU A 22 -4.01 -5.70 -15.11
CA GLU A 22 -3.22 -6.44 -16.09
C GLU A 22 -2.73 -5.52 -17.20
N VAL A 23 -1.41 -5.44 -17.36
CA VAL A 23 -0.77 -4.74 -18.47
C VAL A 23 -0.60 -5.70 -19.64
N GLU A 24 -1.59 -5.79 -20.51
CA GLU A 24 -1.44 -6.46 -21.80
C GLU A 24 -0.86 -5.48 -22.83
N THR A 25 0.35 -5.78 -23.32
CA THR A 25 0.92 -5.11 -24.49
C THR A 25 0.36 -5.76 -25.75
N PHE A 26 -0.60 -5.12 -26.41
CA PHE A 26 -1.05 -5.59 -27.72
C PHE A 26 -0.08 -5.14 -28.82
N SER A 27 0.50 -6.14 -29.50
CA SER A 27 1.13 -5.98 -30.80
C SER A 27 0.02 -5.82 -31.85
N THR A 28 0.20 -4.89 -32.77
CA THR A 28 -0.71 -4.51 -33.86
C THR A 28 -1.12 -5.68 -34.76
N HIS A 29 -2.41 -6.00 -34.83
CA HIS A 29 -3.28 -6.08 -36.04
C HIS A 29 -4.53 -6.92 -35.75
N GLN A 30 -5.69 -6.41 -36.17
CA GLN A 30 -7.00 -7.07 -36.20
C GLN A 30 -7.62 -7.44 -34.85
N ASP A 31 -8.59 -6.62 -34.40
CA ASP A 31 -9.92 -7.08 -33.98
C ASP A 31 -10.79 -5.88 -33.55
N SER A 32 -11.21 -5.11 -34.56
CA SER A 32 -12.37 -4.23 -34.47
C SER A 32 -13.63 -5.09 -34.64
N CYS A 33 -14.11 -5.72 -33.56
CA CYS A 33 -15.52 -6.10 -33.35
C CYS A 33 -15.60 -7.02 -32.12
N LEU A 34 -15.74 -6.47 -30.90
CA LEU A 34 -16.33 -7.18 -29.74
C LEU A 34 -16.57 -6.27 -28.51
N ILE A 35 -16.67 -4.95 -28.69
CA ILE A 35 -17.15 -4.02 -27.65
C ILE A 35 -18.53 -3.51 -28.06
N SER A 36 -19.52 -4.41 -28.09
CA SER A 36 -20.94 -4.04 -28.23
C SER A 36 -21.93 -5.06 -27.64
N LYS A 37 -21.48 -5.99 -26.78
CA LYS A 37 -22.37 -7.04 -26.25
C LYS A 37 -22.37 -7.30 -24.74
N LEU A 38 -21.84 -6.40 -23.92
CA LEU A 38 -21.88 -6.54 -22.44
C LEU A 38 -22.46 -5.30 -21.73
N VAL A 39 -23.51 -4.72 -22.30
CA VAL A 39 -24.46 -3.85 -21.58
C VAL A 39 -25.86 -4.33 -21.91
N LYS A 40 -26.34 -5.31 -21.16
CA LYS A 40 -27.75 -5.71 -21.01
C LYS A 40 -27.78 -6.94 -20.09
N ASN A 41 -28.00 -6.68 -18.80
CA ASN A 41 -28.68 -7.54 -17.81
C ASN A 41 -28.03 -7.39 -16.43
N THR A 42 -28.48 -6.38 -15.69
CA THR A 42 -28.50 -6.41 -14.22
C THR A 42 -29.90 -5.95 -13.79
N PRO A 43 -30.60 -6.69 -12.93
CA PRO A 43 -31.92 -6.29 -12.45
C PRO A 43 -31.80 -5.08 -11.51
N LYS A 44 -32.78 -4.17 -11.60
CA LYS A 44 -33.02 -3.11 -10.61
C LYS A 44 -33.24 -3.75 -9.23
N VAL A 45 -32.54 -3.28 -8.22
CA VAL A 45 -32.90 -3.52 -6.81
C VAL A 45 -33.38 -2.18 -6.27
N ASP A 46 -34.64 -2.15 -5.85
CA ASP A 46 -35.30 -0.96 -5.29
C ASP A 46 -34.76 -0.63 -3.90
N PHE A 47 -34.38 0.63 -3.72
CA PHE A 47 -34.02 1.23 -2.43
C PHE A 47 -35.29 1.55 -1.64
N GLN A 48 -35.83 0.59 -0.88
CA GLN A 48 -36.82 0.92 0.15
C GLN A 48 -36.85 0.01 1.40
N ASP A 49 -36.08 -1.07 1.45
CA ASP A 49 -36.02 -1.93 2.63
C ASP A 49 -34.62 -1.97 3.25
N LEU A 50 -34.30 -0.95 4.06
CA LEU A 50 -33.26 -0.99 5.10
C LEU A 50 -33.52 0.15 6.11
N LYS A 51 -34.70 0.09 6.74
CA LYS A 51 -34.97 0.74 8.03
C LYS A 51 -35.06 -0.36 9.09
N ALA A 52 -34.48 -0.04 10.25
CA ALA A 52 -34.44 -0.82 11.50
C ALA A 52 -33.32 -1.87 11.59
N VAL A 53 -32.31 -1.59 12.42
CA VAL A 53 -32.13 -2.13 13.78
C VAL A 53 -30.89 -1.43 14.38
N LEU A 54 -31.12 -0.46 15.26
CA LEU A 54 -30.10 0.15 16.12
C LEU A 54 -30.60 0.00 17.56
N PRO A 55 -29.85 -0.64 18.49
CA PRO A 55 -30.27 -0.78 19.88
C PRO A 55 -30.24 0.54 20.65
N SER A 56 -31.27 0.75 21.47
CA SER A 56 -31.61 2.00 22.15
C SER A 56 -31.07 2.14 23.59
N HIS A 57 -29.84 1.74 23.86
CA HIS A 57 -29.24 1.88 25.21
C HIS A 57 -27.82 2.48 25.16
N LEU A 58 -27.73 3.78 24.88
CA LEU A 58 -26.59 4.62 25.29
C LEU A 58 -26.96 6.12 25.14
N LYS A 59 -28.15 6.49 25.62
CA LYS A 59 -28.54 7.87 25.87
C LYS A 59 -28.61 8.08 27.38
N SER A 60 -27.51 8.56 27.98
CA SER A 60 -27.49 9.42 29.19
C SER A 60 -26.12 9.37 29.86
N LEU A 61 -25.24 10.32 29.57
CA LEU A 61 -24.31 10.88 30.56
C LEU A 61 -24.05 12.35 30.19
N PRO A 62 -24.21 13.32 31.12
CA PRO A 62 -23.90 14.72 30.88
C PRO A 62 -22.41 14.96 31.08
N PHE A 63 -21.76 15.62 30.13
CA PHE A 63 -20.40 16.13 30.28
C PHE A 63 -20.43 17.66 30.23
N GLU A 64 -20.32 18.29 31.39
CA GLU A 64 -19.83 19.65 31.51
C GLU A 64 -18.71 19.67 32.55
N LEU A 65 -17.79 20.61 32.32
CA LEU A 65 -16.82 21.17 33.26
C LEU A 65 -15.40 20.60 33.25
N ILE A 66 -14.58 21.08 32.30
CA ILE A 66 -13.31 21.74 32.63
C ILE A 66 -13.16 22.97 31.69
N LYS A 67 -13.40 24.17 32.22
CA LYS A 67 -12.89 25.43 31.67
C LYS A 67 -11.48 25.65 32.24
N GLY A 68 -10.48 25.65 31.37
CA GLY A 68 -9.11 26.04 31.67
C GLY A 68 -8.67 27.10 30.66
N THR A 69 -8.45 28.29 31.19
CA THR A 69 -7.97 29.57 30.65
C THR A 69 -7.12 29.56 29.37
N MET A 70 -7.45 30.53 28.50
CA MET A 70 -6.74 30.93 27.27
C MET A 70 -5.22 31.12 27.47
N ALA A 71 -4.45 30.54 26.55
CA ALA A 71 -3.22 31.12 26.05
C ALA A 71 -3.25 30.95 24.52
N ASP A 72 -3.32 32.09 23.82
CA ASP A 72 -3.14 32.21 22.37
C ASP A 72 -1.77 31.65 22.01
N ASP A 73 -1.72 30.55 21.24
CA ASP A 73 -0.53 30.17 20.46
C ASP A 73 -0.95 29.25 19.30
N ASN A 74 -1.06 29.86 18.12
CA ASN A 74 -0.70 29.30 16.80
C ASN A 74 -1.22 27.88 16.44
N VAL A 75 -2.52 27.76 16.14
CA VAL A 75 -3.18 26.48 15.76
C VAL A 75 -3.09 26.18 14.24
N ASP A 76 -2.64 27.13 13.42
CA ASP A 76 -2.75 27.00 11.95
C ASP A 76 -1.55 26.31 11.27
N ALA A 77 -0.43 26.12 11.96
CA ALA A 77 0.76 25.47 11.36
C ALA A 77 0.75 23.93 11.43
N VAL A 78 -0.11 23.33 12.26
CA VAL A 78 -0.17 21.87 12.48
C VAL A 78 -1.17 21.18 11.55
N ASN A 79 -2.12 21.91 10.96
CA ASN A 79 -3.15 21.32 10.10
C ASN A 79 -2.69 21.01 8.67
N SER A 80 -1.56 21.56 8.20
CA SER A 80 -1.04 21.28 6.86
C SER A 80 -0.17 20.03 6.77
N SER A 81 0.35 19.49 7.89
CA SER A 81 1.28 18.35 7.87
C SER A 81 0.60 16.99 7.65
N ASN A 82 -0.71 16.90 7.94
CA ASN A 82 -1.47 15.66 7.89
C ASN A 82 -2.36 15.55 6.66
N LEU A 83 -2.32 16.53 5.75
CA LEU A 83 -3.02 16.45 4.48
C LEU A 83 -2.24 15.51 3.54
N LEU A 84 -2.94 14.54 2.97
CA LEU A 84 -2.42 13.63 1.96
C LEU A 84 -3.25 13.74 0.69
N ASP A 85 -2.70 14.37 -0.32
CA ASP A 85 -3.30 14.42 -1.65
C ASP A 85 -3.25 13.03 -2.27
N ILE A 86 -4.42 12.53 -2.67
CA ILE A 86 -4.59 11.26 -3.36
C ILE A 86 -5.30 11.50 -4.69
N TYR A 87 -4.73 10.93 -5.75
CA TYR A 87 -5.24 11.11 -7.09
C TYR A 87 -5.97 9.85 -7.60
N PRO A 88 -7.00 10.00 -8.44
CA PRO A 88 -7.70 8.90 -9.06
C PRO A 88 -6.77 7.90 -9.78
N LEU A 89 -7.08 6.61 -9.68
CA LEU A 89 -6.30 5.52 -10.28
C LEU A 89 -6.12 5.69 -11.80
N ASN A 90 -7.08 6.31 -12.49
CA ASN A 90 -7.04 6.55 -13.94
C ASN A 90 -6.01 7.60 -14.38
N HIS A 91 -5.44 8.38 -13.46
CA HIS A 91 -4.33 9.30 -13.75
C HIS A 91 -2.98 8.58 -13.84
N TYR A 92 -2.92 7.32 -13.41
CA TYR A 92 -1.71 6.51 -13.44
C TYR A 92 -1.72 5.55 -14.62
N TYR A 93 -0.60 5.52 -15.34
CA TYR A 93 -0.42 4.65 -16.50
C TYR A 93 0.40 3.42 -16.10
N PHE A 94 -0.03 2.24 -16.53
CA PHE A 94 0.63 0.98 -16.18
C PHE A 94 1.29 0.38 -17.42
N GLY A 95 2.61 0.23 -17.37
CA GLY A 95 3.46 -0.42 -18.35
C GLY A 95 4.10 -1.69 -17.77
N SER A 96 4.61 -2.55 -18.65
CA SER A 96 5.34 -3.74 -18.26
C SER A 96 6.80 -3.69 -18.73
N LYS A 97 7.70 -4.30 -17.97
CA LYS A 97 9.12 -4.48 -18.32
C LYS A 97 9.59 -5.91 -18.10
N GLU A 98 10.82 -6.19 -18.48
CA GLU A 98 11.45 -7.50 -18.29
C GLU A 98 11.32 -7.99 -16.85
N ALA A 99 11.13 -9.30 -16.71
CA ALA A 99 10.94 -9.93 -15.42
C ALA A 99 12.20 -9.75 -14.56
N LEU A 100 12.03 -9.32 -13.32
CA LEU A 100 13.14 -9.29 -12.37
C LEU A 100 13.51 -10.73 -12.02
N HIS A 101 14.79 -11.08 -12.07
CA HIS A 101 15.29 -12.36 -11.59
C HIS A 101 14.94 -12.54 -10.09
N CYS A 102 13.87 -13.28 -9.83
CA CYS A 102 13.46 -13.67 -8.50
C CYS A 102 14.10 -15.02 -8.22
N LYS A 103 15.23 -15.04 -7.49
CA LYS A 103 15.79 -16.32 -7.01
C LYS A 103 14.75 -16.99 -6.13
N GLU A 104 14.44 -18.25 -6.44
CA GLU A 104 13.61 -19.08 -5.57
C GLU A 104 14.39 -19.32 -4.29
N GLU A 105 14.07 -18.58 -3.25
CA GLU A 105 14.76 -18.72 -1.96
C GLU A 105 13.88 -19.52 -1.03
N ILE A 106 14.31 -20.74 -0.76
CA ILE A 106 13.72 -21.56 0.28
C ILE A 106 14.02 -20.90 1.64
N LEU A 107 13.12 -21.08 2.61
CA LEU A 107 13.27 -20.52 3.96
C LEU A 107 14.66 -20.73 4.60
N PRO A 108 15.29 -21.93 4.57
CA PRO A 108 16.61 -22.13 5.17
C PRO A 108 17.69 -21.29 4.50
N ASP A 109 17.70 -21.17 3.17
CA ASP A 109 18.67 -20.36 2.43
C ASP A 109 18.54 -18.88 2.79
N ARG A 110 17.30 -18.41 2.94
CA ARG A 110 17.01 -17.04 3.38
C ARG A 110 17.55 -16.77 4.79
N ILE A 111 17.35 -17.71 5.72
CA ILE A 111 17.86 -17.62 7.10
C ILE A 111 19.38 -17.64 7.11
N GLN A 112 20.01 -18.56 6.36
CA GLN A 112 21.47 -18.67 6.28
C GLN A 112 22.10 -17.39 5.73
N ARG A 113 21.50 -16.79 4.69
CA ARG A 113 21.96 -15.52 4.15
C ARG A 113 21.76 -14.37 5.14
N LEU A 114 20.68 -14.37 5.91
CA LEU A 114 20.47 -13.39 6.97
C LEU A 114 21.56 -13.51 8.04
N LYS A 115 21.92 -14.72 8.46
CA LYS A 115 23.03 -14.98 9.40
C LYS A 115 24.37 -14.47 8.86
N LEU A 116 24.70 -14.80 7.60
CA LEU A 116 25.95 -14.36 6.97
C LEU A 116 26.04 -12.83 6.85
N ASN A 117 24.97 -12.18 6.38
CA ASN A 117 24.93 -10.72 6.29
C ASN A 117 25.01 -10.06 7.67
N TYR A 118 24.38 -10.67 8.68
CA TYR A 118 24.41 -10.13 10.04
C TYR A 118 25.81 -10.20 10.66
N ASN A 119 26.55 -11.27 10.40
CA ASN A 119 27.92 -11.41 10.89
C ASN A 119 28.90 -10.43 10.21
N THR A 120 28.59 -10.00 8.98
CA THR A 120 29.48 -9.12 8.19
C THR A 120 29.14 -7.63 8.34
N HIS A 121 27.86 -7.28 8.35
CA HIS A 121 27.40 -5.88 8.31
C HIS A 121 26.55 -5.49 9.53
N GLY A 122 26.21 -6.43 10.41
CA GLY A 122 25.32 -6.20 11.55
C GLY A 122 23.84 -6.19 11.16
N ILE A 123 23.07 -5.29 11.76
CA ILE A 123 21.61 -5.25 11.57
C ILE A 123 21.24 -5.02 10.10
N ARG A 124 20.28 -5.80 9.60
CA ARG A 124 19.72 -5.59 8.27
C ARG A 124 18.64 -4.50 8.30
N THR A 125 18.86 -3.39 7.60
CA THR A 125 17.82 -2.37 7.40
C THR A 125 17.07 -2.60 6.09
N CYS A 126 15.74 -2.60 6.16
CA CYS A 126 14.83 -2.70 5.03
C CYS A 126 13.89 -1.48 5.04
N VAL A 127 13.61 -0.94 3.86
CA VAL A 127 12.67 0.16 3.67
C VAL A 127 11.53 -0.27 2.76
N GLN A 128 10.32 0.16 3.07
CA GLN A 128 9.10 -0.12 2.30
C GLN A 128 8.32 1.17 2.09
N ALA A 129 7.71 1.32 0.92
CA ALA A 129 6.89 2.46 0.56
C ALA A 129 5.40 2.11 0.68
N VAL A 130 4.65 3.04 1.24
CA VAL A 130 3.19 3.09 1.22
C VAL A 130 2.78 4.10 0.16
N LEU A 131 2.09 3.61 -0.88
CA LEU A 131 1.59 4.39 -2.01
C LEU A 131 0.07 4.27 -2.01
N VAL A 132 -0.63 5.41 -1.98
CA VAL A 132 -2.10 5.45 -1.89
C VAL A 132 -2.65 6.15 -3.10
N VAL A 133 -3.70 5.58 -3.69
CA VAL A 133 -4.46 6.15 -4.80
C VAL A 133 -5.92 6.23 -4.43
N ASP A 134 -6.67 7.09 -5.10
CA ASP A 134 -8.12 7.09 -5.00
C ASP A 134 -8.73 6.16 -6.07
N LEU A 135 -9.70 5.35 -5.66
CA LEU A 135 -10.56 4.63 -6.58
C LEU A 135 -11.96 4.60 -5.98
N PHE A 136 -12.94 5.12 -6.73
CA PHE A 136 -14.32 5.28 -6.29
C PHE A 136 -14.49 6.05 -4.97
N LYS A 137 -13.70 7.13 -4.76
CA LYS A 137 -13.72 7.94 -3.53
C LYS A 137 -13.33 7.15 -2.28
N HIS A 138 -12.46 6.17 -2.46
CA HIS A 138 -11.94 5.31 -1.42
C HIS A 138 -10.42 5.16 -1.55
N PRO A 139 -9.66 5.27 -0.45
CA PRO A 139 -8.21 5.09 -0.49
C PRO A 139 -7.86 3.62 -0.73
N HIS A 140 -7.03 3.40 -1.74
CA HIS A 140 -6.49 2.10 -2.11
C HIS A 140 -4.97 2.09 -1.96
N LEU A 141 -4.44 1.03 -1.36
CA LEU A 141 -3.03 0.77 -1.19
C LEU A 141 -2.49 0.03 -2.42
N LEU A 142 -1.42 0.55 -3.03
CA LEU A 142 -0.74 -0.14 -4.12
C LEU A 142 0.17 -1.25 -3.58
N LEU A 143 -0.10 -2.49 -3.99
CA LEU A 143 0.64 -3.70 -3.56
C LEU A 143 1.21 -4.46 -4.75
N LEU A 144 2.42 -5.01 -4.57
CA LEU A 144 3.02 -5.94 -5.53
C LEU A 144 2.64 -7.37 -5.18
N GLN A 145 1.96 -8.05 -6.11
CA GLN A 145 1.64 -9.47 -6.01
C GLN A 145 2.75 -10.31 -6.66
N VAL A 146 3.24 -11.30 -5.92
CA VAL A 146 4.26 -12.26 -6.32
C VAL A 146 3.62 -13.65 -6.36
N ARG A 147 3.74 -14.36 -7.49
CA ARG A 147 3.26 -15.76 -7.64
C ARG A 147 1.80 -15.95 -7.18
N ASN A 148 0.95 -14.96 -7.48
CA ASN A 148 -0.49 -14.94 -7.20
C ASN A 148 -0.93 -15.18 -5.73
N SER A 149 0.00 -15.16 -4.78
CA SER A 149 -0.27 -15.59 -3.38
C SER A 149 0.43 -14.75 -2.33
N MET A 150 1.48 -14.03 -2.70
CA MET A 150 2.27 -13.22 -1.77
C MET A 150 2.20 -11.76 -2.14
N PHE A 151 1.69 -10.94 -1.23
CA PHE A 151 1.63 -9.49 -1.39
C PHE A 151 2.83 -8.83 -0.71
N LYS A 152 3.39 -7.80 -1.35
CA LYS A 152 4.53 -7.04 -0.84
C LYS A 152 4.36 -5.56 -1.11
N LEU A 153 4.80 -4.74 -0.16
CA LEU A 153 5.04 -3.33 -0.42
C LEU A 153 6.29 -3.16 -1.32
N PRO A 154 6.30 -2.17 -2.22
CA PRO A 154 7.51 -1.80 -2.93
C PRO A 154 8.59 -1.31 -1.94
N GLY A 155 9.86 -1.56 -2.26
CA GLY A 155 10.98 -1.34 -1.34
C GLY A 155 12.02 -2.46 -1.34
N GLY A 156 12.90 -2.46 -0.34
CA GLY A 156 13.95 -3.48 -0.22
C GLY A 156 15.03 -3.16 0.81
N ARG A 157 16.14 -3.90 0.73
CA ARG A 157 17.29 -3.77 1.64
C ARG A 157 18.15 -2.54 1.30
N VAL A 158 18.55 -1.81 2.34
CA VAL A 158 19.49 -0.68 2.30
C VAL A 158 20.92 -1.20 2.13
N ARG A 159 21.72 -0.53 1.29
CA ARG A 159 23.14 -0.85 1.11
C ARG A 159 23.97 -0.23 2.26
N PRO A 160 25.12 -0.82 2.62
CA PRO A 160 26.03 -0.18 3.57
C PRO A 160 26.43 1.22 3.08
N GLY A 161 26.32 2.23 3.94
CA GLY A 161 26.65 3.62 3.62
C GLY A 161 25.59 4.39 2.81
N GLU A 162 24.46 3.77 2.45
CA GLU A 162 23.36 4.41 1.74
C GLU A 162 22.29 4.91 2.72
N SER A 163 21.70 6.07 2.45
CA SER A 163 20.58 6.56 3.25
C SER A 163 19.29 5.77 2.99
N GLU A 164 18.39 5.75 3.98
CA GLU A 164 17.11 5.02 3.88
C GLU A 164 16.23 5.57 2.76
N ILE A 165 16.24 6.90 2.60
CA ILE A 165 15.47 7.61 1.58
C ILE A 165 16.03 7.30 0.18
N GLU A 166 17.34 7.41 -0.03
CA GLU A 166 17.98 7.08 -1.32
C GLU A 166 17.76 5.61 -1.69
N CYS A 167 17.88 4.70 -0.70
CA CYS A 167 17.57 3.30 -0.92
C CYS A 167 16.12 3.13 -1.39
N LEU A 168 15.17 3.80 -0.75
CA LEU A 168 13.77 3.67 -1.12
C LEU A 168 13.53 4.18 -2.55
N ARG A 169 14.06 5.36 -2.90
CA ARG A 169 13.99 5.93 -4.26
C ARG A 169 14.56 4.95 -5.29
N ARG A 170 15.78 4.46 -5.07
CA ARG A 170 16.41 3.45 -5.95
C ARG A 170 15.57 2.18 -6.08
N LYS A 171 14.94 1.72 -4.99
CA LYS A 171 14.09 0.52 -5.01
C LYS A 171 12.77 0.76 -5.73
N LEU A 172 12.21 1.96 -5.65
CA LEU A 172 11.02 2.35 -6.39
C LEU A 172 11.33 2.46 -7.87
N SER A 173 12.37 3.20 -8.27
CA SER A 173 12.76 3.32 -9.68
C SER A 173 13.09 1.95 -10.30
N SER A 174 13.78 1.09 -9.54
CA SER A 174 14.08 -0.29 -9.98
C SER A 174 12.84 -1.16 -10.18
N LYS A 175 11.76 -0.99 -9.41
CA LYS A 175 10.56 -1.85 -9.46
C LYS A 175 9.38 -1.26 -10.23
N LEU A 176 9.28 0.06 -10.29
CA LEU A 176 8.10 0.79 -10.72
C LEU A 176 8.40 1.84 -11.80
N SER A 177 9.65 2.08 -12.17
CA SER A 177 10.02 3.05 -13.23
C SER A 177 10.85 2.41 -14.34
N MET A 178 11.02 3.13 -15.44
CA MET A 178 12.04 2.84 -16.47
C MET A 178 13.29 3.70 -16.31
N SER A 179 13.12 4.97 -15.94
CA SER A 179 14.18 5.96 -15.72
C SER A 179 14.63 5.99 -14.26
N GLU A 180 15.92 6.26 -14.04
CA GLU A 180 16.45 6.57 -12.71
C GLU A 180 16.10 8.00 -12.26
N ASP A 181 15.67 8.85 -13.21
CA ASP A 181 15.34 10.27 -13.00
C ASP A 181 13.96 10.54 -12.37
N ASP A 182 13.18 9.49 -12.09
CA ASP A 182 11.87 9.67 -11.46
C ASP A 182 12.06 10.13 -10.01
N SER A 183 11.76 11.41 -9.75
CA SER A 183 11.91 12.05 -8.44
C SER A 183 10.79 11.61 -7.49
N TRP A 184 10.94 10.44 -6.87
CA TRP A 184 10.03 9.97 -5.83
C TRP A 184 10.08 10.89 -4.60
N GLU A 185 8.93 11.48 -4.24
CA GLU A 185 8.76 12.26 -3.02
C GLU A 185 8.50 11.33 -1.83
N VAL A 186 9.59 10.97 -1.13
CA VAL A 186 9.51 10.21 0.11
C VAL A 186 9.18 11.16 1.26
N GLY A 187 8.01 10.95 1.86
CA GLY A 187 7.55 11.68 3.03
C GLY A 187 8.02 11.05 4.35
N GLU A 188 7.17 11.15 5.38
CA GLU A 188 7.52 10.72 6.73
C GLU A 188 7.56 9.19 6.93
N CYS A 189 8.27 8.77 7.98
CA CYS A 189 8.29 7.39 8.43
C CYS A 189 7.01 7.07 9.22
N LEU A 190 6.19 6.17 8.70
CA LEU A 190 4.93 5.76 9.31
C LEU A 190 5.13 4.80 10.49
N GLY A 191 6.13 3.92 10.42
CA GLY A 191 6.34 2.92 11.47
C GLY A 191 7.55 2.03 11.24
N MET A 192 7.90 1.28 12.29
CA MET A 192 9.08 0.41 12.31
C MET A 192 8.75 -0.98 12.86
N TRP A 193 9.23 -2.01 12.19
CA TRP A 193 9.10 -3.40 12.60
C TRP A 193 10.46 -4.03 12.84
N TRP A 194 10.58 -4.72 13.96
CA TRP A 194 11.82 -5.33 14.42
C TRP A 194 11.73 -6.84 14.38
N ARG A 195 12.75 -7.45 13.78
CA ARG A 195 12.99 -8.89 13.86
C ARG A 195 14.06 -9.16 14.92
N PRO A 196 13.71 -9.72 16.09
CA PRO A 196 14.66 -9.92 17.17
C PRO A 196 15.66 -11.05 16.91
N ASN A 197 15.18 -12.15 16.30
CA ASN A 197 15.92 -13.39 16.08
C ASN A 197 16.04 -13.73 14.58
N PHE A 198 16.71 -14.82 14.24
CA PHE A 198 16.76 -15.31 12.85
C PHE A 198 15.48 -16.02 12.40
N GLU A 199 14.49 -16.11 13.29
CA GLU A 199 13.17 -16.66 13.05
C GLU A 199 12.24 -15.63 12.39
N THR A 200 11.05 -16.10 12.00
CA THR A 200 10.05 -15.33 11.23
C THR A 200 9.33 -14.19 11.98
N PRO A 201 9.07 -14.20 13.30
CA PRO A 201 8.20 -13.18 13.90
C PRO A 201 8.83 -11.79 13.86
N ILE A 202 7.98 -10.79 13.64
CA ILE A 202 8.32 -9.37 13.60
C ILE A 202 7.35 -8.58 14.46
N TYR A 203 7.86 -7.54 15.12
CA TYR A 203 7.11 -6.78 16.12
C TYR A 203 7.15 -5.28 15.80
N PRO A 204 6.05 -4.53 16.00
CA PRO A 204 6.02 -3.08 15.80
C PRO A 204 6.73 -2.28 16.92
N PHE A 205 7.47 -2.97 17.80
CA PHE A 205 8.26 -2.41 18.88
C PHE A 205 9.53 -3.25 19.06
N MET A 206 10.53 -2.71 19.76
CA MET A 206 11.71 -3.46 20.16
C MET A 206 11.41 -4.24 21.45
N PRO A 207 11.45 -5.58 21.47
CA PRO A 207 11.21 -6.34 22.70
C PRO A 207 12.25 -6.02 23.79
N PRO A 208 11.88 -5.96 25.08
CA PRO A 208 12.75 -5.48 26.16
C PRO A 208 14.09 -6.22 26.30
N ASP A 209 14.09 -7.54 26.13
CA ASP A 209 15.28 -8.38 26.33
C ASP A 209 16.22 -8.42 25.11
N ILE A 210 15.85 -7.75 24.01
CA ILE A 210 16.57 -7.82 22.74
C ILE A 210 17.45 -6.58 22.56
N LYS A 211 18.75 -6.72 22.84
CA LYS A 211 19.73 -5.65 22.59
C LYS A 211 20.23 -5.59 21.15
N ARG A 212 20.06 -6.68 20.39
CA ARG A 212 20.69 -6.88 19.07
C ARG A 212 19.71 -7.47 18.04
N PRO A 213 18.76 -6.67 17.53
CA PRO A 213 17.83 -7.13 16.50
C PRO A 213 18.55 -7.50 15.21
N LYS A 214 17.98 -8.44 14.45
CA LYS A 214 18.55 -8.95 13.19
C LYS A 214 18.10 -8.16 11.97
N GLU A 215 16.89 -7.62 12.01
CA GLU A 215 16.33 -6.82 10.93
C GLU A 215 15.44 -5.70 11.48
N CYS A 216 15.51 -4.54 10.84
CA CYS A 216 14.62 -3.41 11.06
C CYS A 216 13.95 -3.07 9.72
N THR A 217 12.63 -3.12 9.67
CA THR A 217 11.85 -2.71 8.49
C THR A 217 11.16 -1.39 8.79
N LYS A 218 11.45 -0.37 7.99
CA LYS A 218 10.87 0.96 8.10
C LYS A 218 9.87 1.20 6.98
N LEU A 219 8.72 1.76 7.31
CA LEU A 219 7.67 2.11 6.35
C LEU A 219 7.66 3.62 6.16
N PHE A 220 7.69 4.06 4.91
CA PHE A 220 7.61 5.47 4.54
C PHE A 220 6.38 5.72 3.69
N LEU A 221 5.70 6.83 3.94
CA LEU A 221 4.70 7.35 3.03
C LEU A 221 5.42 7.95 1.82
N VAL A 222 4.99 7.61 0.61
CA VAL A 222 5.52 8.20 -0.62
C VAL A 222 4.38 8.93 -1.30
N ARG A 223 4.54 10.24 -1.48
CA ARG A 223 3.55 11.07 -2.15
C ARG A 223 3.65 10.84 -3.64
N LEU A 224 2.51 10.52 -4.25
CA LEU A 224 2.41 10.35 -5.69
C LEU A 224 2.11 11.71 -6.32
N PRO A 225 2.72 12.03 -7.48
CA PRO A 225 2.30 13.18 -8.26
C PRO A 225 0.91 12.95 -8.86
N GLU A 226 0.29 14.01 -9.36
CA GLU A 226 -1.05 13.98 -9.98
C GLU A 226 -1.17 12.91 -11.07
N SER A 227 -0.12 12.72 -11.88
CA SER A 227 -0.05 11.62 -12.83
C SER A 227 1.37 11.03 -12.89
N CYS A 228 1.45 9.71 -13.07
CA CYS A 228 2.73 8.99 -13.18
C CYS A 228 2.57 7.71 -14.00
N LYS A 229 3.66 7.23 -14.59
CA LYS A 229 3.70 5.94 -15.29
C LYS A 229 4.43 4.90 -14.44
N PHE A 230 3.70 3.89 -13.97
CA PHE A 230 4.26 2.73 -13.29
C PHE A 230 4.67 1.67 -14.31
N ILE A 231 5.92 1.21 -14.27
CA ILE A 231 6.44 0.18 -15.15
C ILE A 231 6.87 -1.03 -14.33
N VAL A 232 6.01 -2.05 -14.36
CA VAL A 232 6.06 -3.19 -13.47
C VAL A 232 6.70 -4.40 -14.17
N PRO A 233 7.63 -5.12 -13.54
CA PRO A 233 8.19 -6.37 -14.08
C PRO A 233 7.09 -7.40 -14.37
N LYS A 234 7.18 -8.10 -15.52
CA LYS A 234 6.17 -9.10 -15.96
C LYS A 234 5.89 -10.24 -14.95
N ASN A 235 6.81 -10.51 -14.03
CA ASN A 235 6.64 -11.51 -12.98
C ASN A 235 5.97 -10.99 -11.70
N LEU A 236 5.54 -9.73 -11.70
CA LEU A 236 4.82 -9.06 -10.62
C LEU A 236 3.55 -8.43 -11.17
N LYS A 237 2.50 -8.40 -10.35
CA LYS A 237 1.30 -7.60 -10.64
C LYS A 237 1.20 -6.46 -9.64
N LEU A 238 0.79 -5.29 -10.09
CA LEU A 238 0.52 -4.15 -9.23
C LEU A 238 -0.99 -4.04 -9.04
N LEU A 239 -1.43 -4.08 -7.79
CA LEU A 239 -2.84 -4.13 -7.41
C LEU A 239 -3.18 -2.90 -6.58
N ALA A 240 -4.36 -2.34 -6.80
CA ALA A 240 -4.94 -1.33 -5.92
C ALA A 240 -5.90 -2.05 -4.96
N VAL A 241 -5.53 -2.13 -3.68
CA VAL A 241 -6.30 -2.86 -2.66
C VAL A 241 -6.89 -1.88 -1.65
N PRO A 242 -8.21 -1.87 -1.44
CA PRO A 242 -8.86 -0.92 -0.53
C PRO A 242 -8.42 -1.13 0.92
N LEU A 243 -8.25 -0.02 1.66
CA LEU A 243 -7.74 -0.09 3.04
C LEU A 243 -8.61 -0.94 3.97
N CYS A 244 -9.94 -0.95 3.77
CA CYS A 244 -10.86 -1.77 4.57
C CYS A 244 -10.60 -3.28 4.43
N GLN A 245 -10.13 -3.74 3.26
CA GLN A 245 -9.81 -5.14 3.01
C GLN A 245 -8.45 -5.54 3.59
N VAL A 246 -7.52 -4.58 3.63
CA VAL A 246 -6.19 -4.77 4.20
C VAL A 246 -6.25 -4.80 5.73
N HIS A 247 -7.12 -3.99 6.33
CA HIS A 247 -7.21 -3.79 7.77
C HIS A 247 -7.37 -5.12 8.54
N GLU A 248 -6.42 -5.38 9.45
CA GLU A 248 -6.40 -6.56 10.33
C GLU A 248 -6.39 -7.92 9.61
N ASN A 249 -6.20 -7.93 8.29
CA ASN A 249 -6.12 -9.16 7.51
C ASN A 249 -4.68 -9.71 7.49
N PHE A 250 -4.25 -10.15 8.66
CA PHE A 250 -2.91 -10.70 8.90
C PHE A 250 -2.63 -11.99 8.13
N LYS A 251 -3.68 -12.76 7.82
CA LYS A 251 -3.55 -14.06 7.12
C LYS A 251 -3.11 -13.85 5.66
N THR A 252 -3.70 -12.87 4.97
CA THR A 252 -3.41 -12.62 3.55
C THR A 252 -2.24 -11.66 3.37
N TYR A 253 -2.22 -10.57 4.13
CA TYR A 253 -1.28 -9.45 3.90
C TYR A 253 -0.10 -9.43 4.87
N GLY A 254 -0.13 -10.24 5.93
CA GLY A 254 0.90 -10.26 6.96
C GLY A 254 0.85 -9.03 7.90
N PRO A 255 1.67 -9.04 8.97
CA PRO A 255 1.57 -8.09 10.08
C PRO A 255 1.96 -6.65 9.75
N ILE A 256 2.76 -6.43 8.72
CA ILE A 256 3.15 -5.08 8.31
C ILE A 256 2.02 -4.42 7.52
N ILE A 257 1.59 -5.07 6.42
CA ILE A 257 0.63 -4.50 5.48
C ILE A 257 -0.74 -4.34 6.16
N ALA A 258 -1.17 -5.33 6.94
CA ALA A 258 -2.45 -5.29 7.66
C ALA A 258 -2.54 -4.17 8.72
N GLY A 259 -1.39 -3.62 9.15
CA GLY A 259 -1.32 -2.49 10.08
C GLY A 259 -1.28 -1.11 9.39
N VAL A 260 -1.13 -1.06 8.06
CA VAL A 260 -1.05 0.21 7.31
C VAL A 260 -2.30 1.09 7.50
N PRO A 261 -3.55 0.56 7.49
CA PRO A 261 -4.73 1.41 7.70
C PRO A 261 -4.70 2.18 9.02
N GLN A 262 -4.22 1.57 10.11
CA GLN A 262 -4.08 2.24 11.41
C GLN A 262 -3.03 3.37 11.33
N LEU A 263 -1.91 3.15 10.65
CA LEU A 263 -0.87 4.18 10.49
C LEU A 263 -1.34 5.38 9.65
N LEU A 264 -2.21 5.12 8.67
CA LEU A 264 -2.75 6.16 7.80
C LEU A 264 -3.91 6.93 8.43
N SER A 265 -4.48 6.45 9.55
CA SER A 265 -5.64 7.09 10.21
C SER A 265 -5.41 8.52 10.68
N LYS A 266 -4.15 8.94 10.86
CA LYS A 266 -3.79 10.31 11.24
C LYS A 266 -3.84 11.31 10.08
N PHE A 267 -3.94 10.85 8.83
CA PHE A 267 -3.97 11.71 7.65
C PHE A 267 -5.39 12.01 7.22
N SER A 268 -5.60 13.23 6.73
CA SER A 268 -6.81 13.62 6.01
C SER A 268 -6.56 13.48 4.50
N TYR A 269 -7.40 12.73 3.81
CA TYR A 269 -7.28 12.54 2.36
C TYR A 269 -7.92 13.69 1.61
N ASN A 270 -7.15 14.28 0.69
CA ASN A 270 -7.68 15.25 -0.28
C ASN A 270 -7.81 14.56 -1.63
N THR A 271 -9.05 14.32 -2.07
CA THR A 271 -9.34 13.76 -3.39
C THR A 271 -9.65 14.92 -4.33
N THR A 272 -8.76 15.20 -5.26
CA THR A 272 -9.03 16.17 -6.33
C THR A 272 -9.92 15.50 -7.37
N ASP A 273 -11.23 15.71 -7.27
CA ASP A 273 -12.20 15.29 -8.28
C ASP A 273 -11.89 16.06 -9.59
N SER A 274 -11.31 15.40 -10.59
CA SER A 274 -11.32 15.93 -11.96
C SER A 274 -12.74 15.76 -12.51
N VAL A 275 -13.50 16.87 -12.50
CA VAL A 275 -14.84 17.05 -13.10
C VAL A 275 -14.85 16.63 -14.57
#